data_AF-D8Q474-F1
#
_entry.id   AF-D8Q474-F1
#
_cell.length_a   1.000
_cell.length_b   1.000
_cell.length_c   1.000
_cell.angle_alpha   90.00
_cell.angle_beta   90.00
_cell.angle_gamma   90.00
#
_symmetry.space_group_name_H-M   'P 1'
#
loop_
_entity.id
_entity.type
_entity.pdbx_description
1 polymer ?
#
loop_
_entity_poly.entity_id
_entity_poly.type
_entity_poly.pdbx_seq_one_letter_code
_entity_poly.pdbx_strand_id
1 'polypeptide(L)'
;MILYRRRAREKRLLRVAELNELRQDIRRERDFEQGVLALNSKADKQGLYTGPAAKEWDQPINHTHKALHVSLRRDDARAATPVSPSLMAQVKRARAAKHANQARAHLRERSGEILNRTLARRASRPPPPIWDKMSEERRHMDRVSRSVSEVGYVAKVKRQLGFKMRESEKWKVEEGRDEEEKRRLDRVYLEILKENGRRRRMAERASDERDAQ
;
A
#
# COMPACT_ATOMS: atom_id res chain seq x y z
N MET A 1 -10.84 6.59 1.63
CA MET A 1 -12.22 7.13 1.75
C MET A 1 -12.35 8.57 1.23
N ILE A 2 -11.46 9.51 1.59
CA ILE A 2 -11.52 10.92 1.14
C ILE A 2 -11.31 11.06 -0.39
N LEU A 3 -10.31 10.37 -0.96
CA LEU A 3 -10.05 10.39 -2.41
C LEU A 3 -11.24 9.87 -3.23
N TYR A 4 -11.89 8.80 -2.78
CA TYR A 4 -13.08 8.25 -3.43
C TYR A 4 -14.23 9.27 -3.43
N ARG A 5 -14.47 9.93 -2.28
CA ARG A 5 -15.51 10.96 -2.17
C ARG A 5 -15.21 12.18 -3.04
N ARG A 6 -13.94 12.60 -3.11
CA ARG A 6 -13.50 13.69 -4.00
C ARG A 6 -13.78 13.35 -5.46
N ARG A 7 -13.34 12.18 -5.93
CA ARG A 7 -13.64 11.69 -7.29
C ARG A 7 -15.13 11.58 -7.55
N ALA A 8 -15.92 11.12 -6.57
CA ALA A 8 -17.37 11.04 -6.71
C ALA A 8 -18.04 12.43 -6.75
N ARG A 9 -17.47 13.44 -6.09
CA ARG A 9 -17.92 14.84 -6.20
C ARG A 9 -17.60 15.39 -7.59
N GLU A 10 -16.37 15.18 -8.08
CA GLU A 10 -15.95 15.59 -9.43
C GLU A 10 -16.86 14.99 -10.51
N LYS A 11 -17.13 13.68 -10.45
CA LYS A 11 -18.08 13.01 -11.36
C LYS A 11 -19.48 13.61 -11.32
N ARG A 12 -19.98 13.99 -10.14
CA ARG A 12 -21.30 14.61 -10.01
C ARG A 12 -21.32 16.02 -10.58
N LEU A 13 -20.24 16.79 -10.41
CA LEU A 13 -20.13 18.13 -11.01
C LEU A 13 -20.10 18.05 -12.54
N LEU A 14 -19.34 17.11 -13.10
CA LEU A 14 -19.37 16.83 -14.54
C LEU A 14 -20.77 16.46 -15.02
N ARG A 15 -21.46 15.57 -14.27
CA ARG A 15 -22.83 15.20 -14.61
C ARG A 15 -23.82 16.37 -14.55
N VAL A 16 -23.63 17.31 -13.62
CA VAL A 16 -24.43 18.55 -13.58
C VAL A 16 -24.19 19.40 -14.82
N ALA A 17 -22.93 19.52 -15.27
CA ALA A 17 -22.61 20.24 -16.50
C ALA A 17 -23.26 19.58 -17.74
N GLU A 18 -23.13 18.26 -17.90
CA GLU A 18 -23.77 17.49 -18.97
C GLU A 18 -25.30 17.68 -18.99
N LEU A 19 -25.94 17.63 -17.83
CA LEU A 19 -27.40 17.84 -17.73
C LEU A 19 -27.81 19.27 -18.09
N ASN A 20 -26.96 20.27 -17.80
CA ASN A 20 -27.21 21.65 -18.20
C ASN A 20 -27.06 21.85 -19.71
N GLU A 21 -26.09 21.20 -20.34
CA GLU A 21 -25.93 21.19 -21.80
C GLU A 21 -27.16 20.55 -22.47
N LEU A 22 -27.55 19.35 -22.05
CA LEU A 22 -28.75 18.67 -22.55
C LEU A 22 -30.01 19.54 -22.41
N ARG A 23 -30.14 20.25 -21.29
CA ARG A 23 -31.25 21.17 -21.07
C ARG A 23 -31.21 22.38 -22.02
N GLN A 24 -30.03 22.89 -22.34
CA GLN A 24 -29.88 23.95 -23.33
C GLN A 24 -30.24 23.45 -24.72
N ASP A 25 -29.86 22.23 -25.09
CA ASP A 25 -30.18 21.65 -26.39
C ASP A 25 -31.69 21.45 -26.54
N ILE A 26 -32.37 20.90 -25.53
CA ILE A 26 -33.84 20.79 -25.54
C ILE A 26 -34.52 22.15 -25.71
N ARG A 27 -33.97 23.21 -25.09
CA ARG A 27 -34.49 24.57 -25.27
C ARG A 27 -34.29 25.06 -26.70
N ARG A 28 -33.10 24.85 -27.28
CA ARG A 28 -32.80 25.23 -28.67
C ARG A 28 -33.74 24.52 -29.65
N GLU A 29 -33.92 23.21 -29.47
CA GLU A 29 -34.82 22.40 -30.31
C GLU A 29 -36.27 22.86 -30.19
N ARG A 30 -36.72 23.18 -28.96
CA ARG A 30 -38.04 23.76 -28.74
C ARG A 30 -38.21 25.10 -29.45
N ASP A 31 -37.25 26.00 -29.31
CA ASP A 31 -37.33 27.34 -29.89
C ASP A 31 -37.28 27.26 -31.43
N PHE A 32 -36.49 26.33 -31.99
CA PHE A 32 -36.45 26.01 -33.41
C PHE A 32 -37.80 25.46 -33.91
N GLU A 33 -38.36 24.47 -33.21
CA GLU A 33 -39.66 23.89 -33.55
C GLU A 33 -40.78 24.93 -33.51
N GLN A 34 -40.78 25.82 -32.51
CA GLN A 34 -41.72 26.95 -32.46
C GLN A 34 -41.59 27.86 -33.67
N GLY A 35 -40.37 28.17 -34.10
CA GLY A 35 -40.13 28.97 -35.31
C GLY A 35 -40.68 28.30 -36.57
N VAL A 36 -40.48 26.99 -36.72
CA VAL A 36 -40.98 26.22 -37.87
C VAL A 36 -42.51 26.13 -37.87
N LEU A 37 -43.13 25.89 -36.72
CA LEU A 37 -44.59 25.86 -36.59
C LEU A 37 -45.22 27.22 -36.86
N ALA A 38 -44.57 28.31 -36.43
CA ALA A 38 -45.04 29.67 -36.70
C ALA A 38 -45.03 30.00 -38.21
N LEU A 39 -44.02 29.52 -38.95
CA LEU A 39 -43.94 29.71 -40.40
C LEU A 39 -44.96 28.83 -41.17
N ASN A 40 -45.34 27.68 -40.62
CA ASN A 40 -46.25 26.72 -41.24
C ASN A 40 -47.54 26.54 -40.42
N SER A 41 -48.25 27.63 -40.16
CA SER A 41 -49.47 27.65 -39.34
C SER A 41 -50.62 26.76 -39.82
N LYS A 42 -50.58 26.32 -41.09
CA LYS A 42 -51.56 25.38 -41.68
C LYS A 42 -51.19 23.91 -41.51
N ALA A 43 -49.98 23.60 -41.02
CA ALA A 43 -49.57 22.23 -40.78
C ALA A 43 -50.09 21.78 -39.41
N ASP A 44 -51.02 20.83 -39.42
CA ASP A 44 -51.62 20.24 -38.21
C ASP A 44 -50.66 19.23 -37.56
N LYS A 45 -49.47 19.70 -37.20
CA LYS A 45 -48.41 18.89 -36.60
C LYS A 45 -48.27 19.26 -35.13
N GLN A 46 -48.47 18.27 -34.26
CA GLN A 46 -48.17 18.38 -32.86
C GLN A 46 -46.65 18.39 -32.68
N GLY A 47 -46.11 19.46 -32.08
CA GLY A 47 -44.67 19.56 -31.86
C GLY A 47 -44.16 18.59 -30.79
N LEU A 48 -42.97 18.04 -31.02
CA LEU A 48 -42.30 17.03 -30.20
C LEU A 48 -41.62 17.65 -28.97
N TYR A 49 -41.11 18.88 -29.11
CA TYR A 49 -40.40 19.62 -28.06
C TYR A 49 -41.23 20.75 -27.46
N THR A 50 -42.43 21.00 -28.01
CA THR A 50 -43.35 22.06 -27.60
C THR A 50 -44.58 21.51 -26.89
N GLY A 51 -45.35 22.42 -26.27
CA GLY A 51 -46.59 22.06 -25.57
C GLY A 51 -46.38 21.15 -24.35
N PRO A 52 -47.26 20.16 -24.09
CA PRO A 52 -47.15 19.28 -22.92
C PRO A 52 -45.92 18.35 -22.99
N ALA A 53 -45.49 17.94 -24.18
CA ALA A 53 -44.33 17.07 -24.39
C ALA A 53 -43.02 17.71 -23.90
N ALA A 54 -42.92 19.05 -23.94
CA ALA A 54 -41.76 19.79 -23.41
C ALA A 54 -41.48 19.45 -21.92
N LYS A 55 -42.54 19.26 -21.12
CA LYS A 55 -42.39 18.91 -19.70
C LYS A 55 -41.87 17.49 -19.51
N GLU A 56 -42.22 16.57 -20.40
CA GLU A 56 -41.78 15.18 -20.36
C GLU A 56 -40.27 15.07 -20.61
N TRP A 57 -39.73 15.89 -21.52
CA TRP A 57 -38.28 15.98 -21.75
C TRP A 57 -37.53 16.63 -20.58
N ASP A 58 -38.10 17.69 -19.99
CA ASP A 58 -37.47 18.42 -18.89
C ASP A 58 -37.52 17.66 -17.54
N GLN A 59 -38.53 16.82 -17.31
CA GLN A 59 -38.78 16.21 -16.00
C GLN A 59 -37.64 15.27 -15.54
N PRO A 60 -37.12 14.33 -16.35
CA PRO A 60 -36.01 13.45 -15.95
C PRO A 60 -34.73 14.24 -15.62
N ILE A 61 -34.44 15.29 -16.40
CA ILE A 61 -33.29 16.18 -16.17
C ILE A 61 -33.47 16.91 -14.85
N ASN A 62 -34.64 17.50 -14.61
CA ASN A 62 -34.91 18.21 -13.36
C ASN A 62 -34.87 17.27 -12.14
N HIS A 63 -35.36 16.04 -12.27
CA HIS A 63 -35.32 15.05 -11.19
C HIS A 63 -33.87 14.67 -10.83
N THR A 64 -33.05 14.33 -11.83
CA THR A 64 -31.64 14.00 -11.64
C THR A 64 -30.85 15.19 -11.09
N HIS A 65 -31.11 16.40 -11.61
CA HIS A 65 -30.49 17.63 -11.13
C HIS A 65 -30.80 17.89 -9.64
N LYS A 66 -32.07 17.73 -9.21
CA LYS A 66 -32.47 17.84 -7.80
C LYS A 66 -31.73 16.82 -6.92
N ALA A 67 -31.66 15.56 -7.35
CA ALA A 67 -30.97 14.51 -6.60
C ALA A 67 -29.46 14.80 -6.44
N LEU A 68 -28.82 15.31 -7.48
CA LEU A 68 -27.41 15.72 -7.45
C LEU A 68 -27.19 16.90 -6.51
N HIS A 69 -28.06 17.92 -6.54
CA HIS A 69 -27.99 19.06 -5.62
C HIS A 69 -28.10 18.66 -4.15
N VAL A 70 -29.04 17.78 -3.81
CA VAL A 70 -29.16 17.25 -2.44
C VAL A 70 -27.86 16.56 -2.01
N SER A 71 -27.26 15.80 -2.91
CA SER A 71 -26.02 15.08 -2.64
C SER A 71 -24.83 16.02 -2.46
N LEU A 72 -24.71 17.07 -3.27
CA LEU A 72 -23.67 18.11 -3.13
C LEU A 72 -23.83 18.90 -1.83
N ARG A 73 -25.06 19.30 -1.48
CA ARG A 73 -25.35 20.01 -0.22
C ARG A 73 -24.93 19.19 1.01
N ARG A 74 -25.15 17.87 0.98
CA ARG A 74 -24.69 16.96 2.05
C ARG A 74 -23.16 16.89 2.12
N ASP A 75 -22.46 16.98 0.99
CA ASP A 75 -21.00 17.04 1.00
C ASP A 75 -20.48 18.34 1.60
N ASP A 76 -21.10 19.47 1.24
CA ASP A 76 -20.73 20.78 1.77
C ASP A 76 -20.99 20.87 3.27
N ALA A 77 -22.15 20.36 3.73
CA ALA A 77 -22.44 20.26 5.16
C ALA A 77 -21.41 19.42 5.92
N ARG A 78 -20.99 18.28 5.35
CA ARG A 78 -19.93 17.45 5.95
C ARG A 78 -18.59 18.17 5.97
N ALA A 79 -18.24 18.89 4.91
CA ALA A 79 -16.99 19.65 4.84
C ALA A 79 -16.96 20.81 5.85
N ALA A 80 -18.11 21.45 6.08
CA ALA A 80 -18.28 22.52 7.05
C ALA A 80 -18.40 22.02 8.50
N THR A 81 -18.61 20.72 8.71
CA THR A 81 -18.74 20.17 10.07
C THR A 81 -17.40 20.26 10.80
N PRO A 82 -17.30 21.01 11.92
CA PRO A 82 -16.05 21.10 12.67
C PRO A 82 -15.69 19.74 13.28
N VAL A 83 -14.40 19.42 13.28
CA VAL A 83 -13.92 18.18 13.89
C VAL A 83 -13.98 18.31 15.41
N SER A 84 -14.63 17.36 16.10
CA SER A 84 -14.74 17.43 17.56
C SER A 84 -13.35 17.33 18.23
N PRO A 85 -13.10 18.10 19.31
CA PRO A 85 -11.85 18.01 20.05
C PRO A 85 -11.58 16.60 20.60
N SER A 86 -12.64 15.86 20.96
CA SER A 86 -12.55 14.48 21.43
C SER A 86 -12.02 13.53 20.35
N LEU A 87 -12.48 13.67 19.11
CA LEU A 87 -11.99 12.88 17.98
C LEU A 87 -10.53 13.21 17.68
N MET A 88 -10.14 14.49 17.74
CA MET A 88 -8.74 14.89 17.58
C MET A 88 -7.83 14.30 18.67
N ALA A 89 -8.29 14.29 19.92
CA ALA A 89 -7.58 13.66 21.02
C ALA A 89 -7.43 12.14 20.81
N GLN A 90 -8.48 11.46 20.35
CA GLN A 90 -8.44 10.04 20.01
C GLN A 90 -7.44 9.76 18.89
N VAL A 91 -7.43 10.57 17.83
CA VAL A 91 -6.47 10.44 16.73
C VAL A 91 -5.03 10.64 17.22
N LYS A 92 -4.78 11.62 18.09
CA LYS A 92 -3.45 11.83 18.70
C LYS A 92 -3.01 10.63 19.53
N ARG A 93 -3.89 10.11 20.40
CA ARG A 93 -3.62 8.89 21.20
C ARG A 93 -3.32 7.69 20.31
N ALA A 94 -4.11 7.46 19.27
CA ALA A 94 -3.89 6.38 18.33
C ALA A 94 -2.55 6.49 17.58
N ARG A 95 -2.14 7.71 17.20
CA ARG A 95 -0.82 7.95 16.60
C ARG A 95 0.31 7.66 17.59
N ALA A 96 0.22 8.14 18.82
CA ALA A 96 1.20 7.85 19.86
C ALA A 96 1.34 6.34 20.11
N ALA A 97 0.21 5.63 20.25
CA ALA A 97 0.18 4.18 20.39
C ALA A 97 0.80 3.46 19.18
N LYS A 98 0.50 3.90 17.96
CA LYS A 98 1.13 3.36 16.74
C LYS A 98 2.65 3.52 16.78
N HIS A 99 3.15 4.71 17.12
CA HIS A 99 4.59 4.95 17.22
C HIS A 99 5.25 4.10 18.30
N ALA A 100 4.63 4.00 19.49
CA ALA A 100 5.11 3.12 20.55
C ALA A 100 5.14 1.65 20.12
N ASN A 101 4.11 1.17 19.42
CA ASN A 101 4.06 -0.19 18.88
C ASN A 101 5.14 -0.44 17.83
N GLN A 102 5.39 0.52 16.95
CA GLN A 102 6.47 0.44 15.96
C GLN A 102 7.84 0.43 16.62
N ALA A 103 8.06 1.25 17.65
CA ALA A 103 9.29 1.25 18.43
C ALA A 103 9.52 -0.10 19.11
N ARG A 104 8.49 -0.65 19.78
CA ARG A 104 8.54 -1.98 20.40
C ARG A 104 8.87 -3.08 19.38
N ALA A 105 8.22 -3.07 18.22
CA ALA A 105 8.52 -4.02 17.15
C ALA A 105 9.97 -3.89 16.64
N HIS A 106 10.48 -2.67 16.53
CA HIS A 106 11.86 -2.43 16.11
C HIS A 106 12.89 -2.88 17.15
N LEU A 107 12.56 -2.78 18.45
CA LEU A 107 13.39 -3.31 19.53
C LEU A 107 13.44 -4.85 19.49
N ARG A 108 12.30 -5.51 19.29
CA ARG A 108 12.22 -6.97 19.13
C ARG A 108 13.00 -7.47 17.91
N GLU A 109 12.88 -6.76 16.78
CA GLU A 109 13.64 -7.07 15.57
C GLU A 109 15.16 -6.89 15.81
N ARG A 110 15.58 -5.91 16.63
CA ARG A 110 16.98 -5.71 17.02
C ARG A 110 17.49 -6.78 17.99
N SER A 111 16.65 -7.28 18.88
CA SER A 111 17.01 -8.39 19.78
C SER A 111 17.08 -9.74 19.06
N GLY A 112 16.84 -9.77 17.75
CA GLY A 112 16.97 -10.98 16.91
C GLY A 112 15.65 -11.70 16.64
N GLU A 113 14.51 -11.16 17.08
CA GLU A 113 13.22 -11.78 16.79
C GLU A 113 12.84 -11.59 15.32
N ILE A 114 12.41 -12.68 14.67
CA ILE A 114 12.00 -12.67 13.26
C ILE A 114 10.51 -12.28 13.18
N LEU A 115 10.25 -11.04 12.74
CA LEU A 115 8.89 -10.54 12.53
C LEU A 115 8.47 -10.67 11.05
N ASN A 116 7.16 -10.56 10.76
CA ASN A 116 6.65 -10.53 9.37
C ASN A 116 7.32 -9.44 8.52
N ARG A 117 7.61 -8.28 9.13
CA ARG A 117 8.35 -7.20 8.46
C ARG A 117 9.77 -7.62 8.09
N THR A 118 10.43 -8.38 8.95
CA THR A 118 11.78 -8.93 8.71
C THR A 118 11.75 -9.94 7.58
N LEU A 119 10.75 -10.83 7.56
CA LEU A 119 10.54 -11.81 6.48
C LEU A 119 10.28 -11.11 5.15
N ALA A 120 9.36 -10.14 5.11
CA ALA A 120 9.06 -9.38 3.90
C ALA A 120 10.29 -8.63 3.36
N ARG A 121 11.10 -8.07 4.25
CA ARG A 121 12.35 -7.38 3.88
C ARG A 121 13.40 -8.36 3.36
N ARG A 122 13.56 -9.54 3.96
CA ARG A 122 14.45 -10.59 3.44
C ARG A 122 13.98 -11.14 2.09
N ALA A 123 12.68 -11.20 1.87
CA ALA A 123 12.08 -11.67 0.62
C ALA A 123 12.11 -10.63 -0.50
N SER A 124 12.20 -9.33 -0.16
CA SER A 124 12.38 -8.27 -1.15
C SER A 124 13.62 -8.51 -2.01
N ARG A 125 13.52 -8.18 -3.30
CA ARG A 125 14.58 -8.35 -4.29
C ARG A 125 14.94 -6.99 -4.90
N PRO A 126 16.18 -6.79 -5.36
CA PRO A 126 16.52 -5.65 -6.19
C PRO A 126 15.77 -5.75 -7.54
N PRO A 127 15.73 -4.66 -8.33
CA PRO A 127 15.10 -4.66 -9.65
C PRO A 127 15.57 -5.84 -10.52
N PRO A 128 14.70 -6.43 -11.36
CA PRO A 128 15.02 -7.64 -12.12
C PRO A 128 16.34 -7.56 -12.92
N PRO A 129 16.64 -6.47 -13.65
CA PRO A 129 17.89 -6.39 -14.42
C PRO A 129 19.16 -6.46 -13.57
N ILE A 130 19.09 -6.06 -12.31
CA ILE A 130 20.21 -6.13 -11.36
C ILE A 130 20.28 -7.54 -10.76
N TRP A 131 19.13 -8.12 -10.41
CA TRP A 131 19.03 -9.46 -9.84
C TRP A 131 19.57 -10.54 -10.77
N ASP A 132 19.29 -10.43 -12.06
CA ASP A 132 19.71 -11.40 -13.08
C ASP A 132 21.23 -11.39 -13.27
N LYS A 133 21.87 -10.23 -13.07
CA LYS A 133 23.32 -10.04 -13.13
C LYS A 133 24.05 -10.42 -11.83
N MET A 134 23.32 -10.67 -10.74
CA MET A 134 23.93 -11.05 -9.47
C MET A 134 24.23 -12.55 -9.43
N SER A 135 25.46 -12.91 -9.04
CA SER A 135 25.80 -14.27 -8.65
C SER A 135 25.01 -14.72 -7.41
N GLU A 136 24.91 -16.02 -7.18
CA GLU A 136 24.22 -16.57 -6.01
C GLU A 136 24.79 -16.07 -4.69
N GLU A 137 26.12 -15.95 -4.60
CA GLU A 137 26.80 -15.35 -3.45
C GLU A 137 26.39 -13.91 -3.21
N ARG A 138 26.32 -13.09 -4.27
CA ARG A 138 25.85 -11.70 -4.18
C ARG A 138 24.38 -11.63 -3.78
N ARG A 139 23.53 -12.53 -4.28
CA ARG A 139 22.12 -12.64 -3.87
C ARG A 139 21.99 -13.02 -2.40
N HIS A 140 22.85 -13.92 -1.90
CA HIS A 140 22.90 -14.28 -0.48
C HIS A 140 23.32 -13.09 0.38
N MET A 141 24.42 -12.43 0.04
CA MET A 141 24.91 -11.24 0.74
C MET A 141 23.88 -10.11 0.77
N ASP A 142 23.20 -9.87 -0.36
CA ASP A 142 22.10 -8.92 -0.49
C ASP A 142 20.90 -9.29 0.40
N ARG A 143 20.54 -10.57 0.49
CA ARG A 143 19.48 -11.04 1.41
C ARG A 143 19.88 -10.84 2.88
N VAL A 144 21.12 -11.12 3.24
CA VAL A 144 21.65 -11.02 4.60
C VAL A 144 21.75 -9.55 5.03
N SER A 145 22.24 -8.69 4.15
CA SER A 145 22.44 -7.25 4.42
C SER A 145 21.14 -6.52 4.68
N ARG A 146 20.01 -7.01 4.16
CA ARG A 146 18.68 -6.46 4.45
C ARG A 146 18.22 -6.66 5.89
N SER A 147 18.86 -7.52 6.69
CA SER A 147 18.49 -7.69 8.10
C SER A 147 18.87 -6.47 8.96
N VAL A 148 18.15 -6.24 10.06
CA VAL A 148 18.36 -5.05 10.93
C VAL A 148 19.61 -5.18 11.80
N SER A 149 20.03 -6.41 12.11
CA SER A 149 21.21 -6.66 12.93
C SER A 149 22.45 -5.98 12.38
N GLU A 150 23.30 -5.47 13.26
CA GLU A 150 24.63 -4.90 12.99
C GLU A 150 25.72 -5.70 13.74
N VAL A 151 25.45 -6.97 14.05
CA VAL A 151 26.39 -7.87 14.73
C VAL A 151 26.68 -9.14 13.92
N GLY A 152 27.75 -9.84 14.28
CA GLY A 152 28.19 -11.10 13.69
C GLY A 152 28.36 -11.10 12.17
N TYR A 153 27.89 -12.19 11.53
CA TYR A 153 27.96 -12.38 10.08
C TYR A 153 27.26 -11.27 9.29
N VAL A 154 26.15 -10.73 9.80
CA VAL A 154 25.41 -9.65 9.12
C VAL A 154 26.25 -8.38 9.03
N ALA A 155 26.95 -8.01 10.10
CA ALA A 155 27.86 -6.87 10.11
C ALA A 155 29.00 -7.05 9.11
N LYS A 156 29.60 -8.25 9.07
CA LYS A 156 30.66 -8.59 8.11
C LYS A 156 30.19 -8.38 6.67
N VAL A 157 29.03 -8.92 6.31
CA VAL A 157 28.44 -8.78 4.97
C VAL A 157 28.09 -7.32 4.65
N LYS A 158 27.48 -6.59 5.59
CA LYS A 158 27.16 -5.16 5.40
C LYS A 158 28.41 -4.32 5.16
N ARG A 159 29.50 -4.60 5.88
CA ARG A 159 30.78 -3.92 5.71
C ARG A 159 31.40 -4.24 4.34
N GLN A 160 31.37 -5.51 3.92
CA GLN A 160 31.82 -5.91 2.58
C GLN A 160 31.06 -5.20 1.46
N LEU A 161 29.75 -4.96 1.67
CA LEU A 161 28.90 -4.22 0.75
C LEU A 161 29.00 -2.68 0.91
N GLY A 162 29.85 -2.18 1.81
CA GLY A 162 30.12 -0.76 1.99
C GLY A 162 29.06 0.03 2.79
N PHE A 163 28.19 -0.65 3.55
CA PHE A 163 27.22 0.04 4.42
C PHE A 163 27.92 0.73 5.59
N LYS A 164 27.52 1.99 5.86
CA LYS A 164 27.94 2.71 7.08
C LYS A 164 27.16 2.16 8.28
N MET A 165 27.84 1.44 9.17
CA MET A 165 27.26 0.96 10.43
C MET A 165 27.32 2.04 11.51
N ARG A 166 26.38 2.01 12.47
CA ARG A 166 26.33 3.01 13.53
C ARG A 166 27.49 2.87 14.50
N GLU A 167 27.89 1.64 14.80
CA GLU A 167 29.03 1.30 15.66
C GLU A 167 29.93 0.31 14.93
N SER A 168 30.98 0.82 14.29
CA SER A 168 31.85 0.07 13.38
C SER A 168 32.64 -1.07 14.04
N GLU A 169 32.74 -1.09 15.37
CA GLU A 169 33.56 -2.04 16.13
C GLU A 169 32.78 -3.09 16.92
N LYS A 170 31.45 -2.99 17.03
CA LYS A 170 30.67 -3.93 17.87
C LYS A 170 30.72 -5.38 17.42
N TRP A 171 30.95 -5.64 16.13
CA TRP A 171 31.10 -7.00 15.60
C TRP A 171 32.42 -7.67 16.05
N LYS A 172 33.47 -6.90 16.39
CA LYS A 172 34.75 -7.43 16.90
C LYS A 172 34.59 -8.09 18.28
N VAL A 173 33.52 -7.77 19.02
CA VAL A 173 33.23 -8.37 20.33
C VAL A 173 32.89 -9.86 20.20
N GLU A 174 32.36 -10.30 19.06
CA GLU A 174 32.04 -11.71 18.80
C GLU A 174 33.22 -12.51 18.20
N GLU A 175 34.25 -11.85 17.66
CA GLU A 175 35.45 -12.51 17.12
C GLU A 175 36.48 -12.87 18.22
N GLY A 176 36.18 -12.54 19.48
CA GLY A 176 37.10 -12.56 20.61
C GLY A 176 37.89 -11.25 20.65
N ARG A 177 37.92 -10.58 21.81
CA ARG A 177 38.76 -9.38 21.97
C ARG A 177 40.26 -9.74 21.92
N ASP A 178 40.59 -10.98 22.31
CA ASP A 178 41.93 -11.52 22.44
C ASP A 178 42.11 -12.81 21.61
N GLU A 179 43.31 -13.04 21.06
CA GLU A 179 43.62 -14.25 20.25
C GLU A 179 43.32 -15.57 20.98
N GLU A 180 43.45 -15.59 22.31
CA GLU A 180 43.19 -16.77 23.13
C GLU A 180 41.71 -17.15 23.16
N GLU A 181 40.84 -16.14 23.21
CA GLU A 181 39.39 -16.33 23.19
C GLU A 181 38.93 -16.87 21.83
N LYS A 182 39.52 -16.36 20.75
CA LYS A 182 39.30 -16.87 19.39
C LYS A 182 39.69 -18.34 19.25
N ARG A 183 40.89 -18.72 19.73
CA ARG A 183 41.35 -20.13 19.73
C ARG A 183 40.48 -21.05 20.59
N ARG A 184 39.88 -20.52 21.67
CA ARG A 184 38.91 -21.26 22.48
C ARG A 184 37.61 -21.49 21.72
N LEU A 185 37.06 -20.45 21.09
CA LEU A 185 35.84 -20.52 20.30
C LEU A 185 36.00 -21.45 19.08
N ASP A 186 37.13 -21.40 18.39
CA ASP A 186 37.42 -22.28 17.24
C ASP A 186 37.45 -23.76 17.66
N ARG A 187 38.00 -24.09 18.83
CA ARG A 187 37.98 -25.45 19.37
C ARG A 187 36.55 -25.93 19.66
N VAL A 188 35.76 -25.11 20.35
CA VAL A 188 34.35 -25.41 20.64
C VAL A 188 33.54 -25.57 19.34
N TYR A 189 33.80 -24.73 18.34
CA TYR A 189 33.13 -24.82 17.04
C TYR A 189 33.45 -26.14 16.32
N LEU A 190 34.71 -26.57 16.33
CA LEU A 190 35.11 -27.85 15.74
C LEU A 190 34.48 -29.05 16.47
N GLU A 191 34.34 -28.99 17.78
CA GLU A 191 33.63 -30.02 18.56
C GLU A 191 32.16 -30.10 18.18
N ILE A 192 31.48 -28.95 18.05
CA ILE A 192 30.08 -28.89 17.60
C ILE A 192 29.92 -29.47 16.20
N LEU A 193 30.84 -29.16 15.27
CA LEU A 193 30.80 -29.71 13.91
C LEU A 193 30.95 -31.23 13.90
N LYS A 194 31.88 -31.78 14.70
CA LYS A 194 32.06 -33.23 14.84
C LYS A 194 30.81 -33.90 15.39
N GLU A 195 30.22 -33.33 16.44
CA GLU A 195 29.01 -33.87 17.07
C GLU A 195 27.79 -33.78 16.14
N ASN A 196 27.61 -32.67 15.43
CA ASN A 196 26.54 -32.53 14.43
C ASN A 196 26.71 -33.50 13.26
N GLY A 197 27.94 -33.73 12.81
CA GLY A 197 28.26 -34.74 11.81
C GLY A 197 27.88 -36.15 12.28
N ARG A 198 28.18 -36.49 13.54
CA ARG A 198 27.76 -37.76 14.16
C ARG A 198 26.24 -37.89 14.18
N ARG A 199 25.51 -36.85 14.59
CA ARG A 199 24.05 -36.84 14.63
C ARG A 199 23.41 -37.00 13.26
N ARG A 200 23.96 -36.38 12.21
CA ARG A 200 23.47 -36.53 10.83
C ARG A 200 23.63 -37.96 10.32
N ARG A 201 24.81 -38.57 10.51
CA ARG A 201 25.05 -39.97 10.11
C ARG A 201 24.15 -40.95 10.85
N MET A 202 23.86 -40.70 12.13
CA MET A 202 22.91 -41.50 12.91
C MET A 202 21.48 -41.34 12.40
N ALA A 203 21.09 -40.12 12.02
CA ALA A 203 19.76 -39.85 11.46
C ALA A 203 19.59 -40.48 10.07
N GLU A 204 20.61 -40.43 9.22
CA GLU A 204 20.62 -41.09 7.90
C GLU A 204 20.52 -42.62 8.03
N ARG A 205 21.30 -43.23 8.93
CA ARG A 205 21.17 -44.67 9.20
C ARG A 205 19.78 -45.06 9.72
N ALA A 206 19.22 -44.23 10.60
CA ALA A 206 17.88 -44.47 11.14
C ALA A 206 16.76 -44.22 10.11
N SER A 207 16.97 -43.41 9.07
CA SER A 207 16.03 -43.31 7.94
C SER A 207 16.17 -44.49 6.99
N ASP A 208 17.40 -44.90 6.66
CA ASP A 208 17.65 -46.03 5.77
C ASP A 208 17.10 -47.35 6.35
N GLU A 209 17.19 -47.54 7.67
CA GLU A 209 16.59 -48.69 8.37
C GLU A 209 15.05 -48.66 8.40
N ARG A 210 14.43 -47.48 8.33
CA ARG A 210 12.96 -47.34 8.27
C ARG A 210 12.42 -47.55 6.88
N ASP A 211 13.17 -47.18 5.84
CA ASP A 211 12.79 -47.36 4.44
C ASP A 211 13.03 -48.79 3.94
N ALA A 212 13.76 -49.61 4.72
CA ALA A 212 14.05 -51.02 4.43
C ALA A 212 13.08 -52.03 5.12
N GLN A 213 12.15 -51.56 5.96
CA GLN A 213 11.08 -52.35 6.59
C GLN A 213 9.76 -52.17 5.85
#